data_AF-A0AAD7NFL4-F1
#
_entry.id   AF-A0AAD7NFL4-F1
#
_cell.length_a   1.000
_cell.length_b   1.000
_cell.length_c   1.000
_cell.angle_alpha   90.00
_cell.angle_beta   90.00
_cell.angle_gamma   90.00
#
_symmetry.space_group_name_H-M   'P 1'
#
loop_
_entity.id
_entity.type
_entity.pdbx_description
1 polymer ?
#
loop_
_entity_poly.entity_id
_entity_poly.type
_entity_poly.pdbx_seq_one_letter_code
_entity_poly.pdbx_strand_id
1 'polypeptide(L)'
;RSGVAIGDVGRITPDREFDFFFNIYLPADHPINGGDVPGDFSPLEPYTQKDIFHTDFEPGDHVSSPSAHKLDLESPLKYVNPSICAILVLPHGVHLKKLENLGKMQEYFARNAESWYRYSNNVRGRGLANGALYLVTGCEKSPSWGMVS
;
A
#
# COMPACT_ATOMS: atom_id res chain seq x y z
N ARG A 1 12.01 9.92 -4.17
CA ARG A 1 11.15 8.97 -3.42
C ARG A 1 10.21 8.29 -4.41
N SER A 2 10.09 6.97 -4.39
CA SER A 2 9.29 6.20 -5.36
C SER A 2 7.85 5.94 -4.90
N GLY A 3 7.34 6.76 -3.97
CA GLY A 3 6.07 6.55 -3.28
C GLY A 3 6.08 5.32 -2.36
N VAL A 4 4.89 4.87 -1.99
CA VAL A 4 4.65 3.66 -1.19
C VAL A 4 5.18 2.42 -1.91
N ALA A 5 5.74 1.48 -1.15
CA ALA A 5 6.34 0.24 -1.63
C ALA A 5 5.92 -0.97 -0.79
N ILE A 6 6.05 -2.16 -1.37
CA ILE A 6 5.83 -3.43 -0.67
C ILE A 6 6.78 -3.50 0.52
N GLY A 7 6.25 -3.91 1.67
CA GLY A 7 6.98 -3.98 2.93
C GLY A 7 6.95 -2.71 3.76
N ASP A 8 6.39 -1.61 3.25
CA ASP A 8 6.23 -0.39 4.04
C ASP A 8 5.24 -0.62 5.20
N VAL A 9 5.66 -0.26 6.40
CA VAL A 9 4.85 -0.22 7.61
C VAL A 9 4.49 1.23 7.88
N GLY A 10 3.24 1.47 8.24
CA GLY A 10 2.76 2.81 8.52
C GLY A 10 1.35 2.83 9.07
N ARG A 11 0.74 4.02 9.04
CA ARG A 11 -0.67 4.22 9.37
C ARG A 11 -1.38 5.03 8.31
N ILE A 12 -2.71 4.98 8.33
CA ILE A 12 -3.54 5.94 7.60
C ILE A 12 -3.88 7.09 8.55
N THR A 13 -3.60 8.33 8.14
CA THR A 13 -3.94 9.53 8.90
C THR A 13 -5.43 9.88 8.75
N PRO A 14 -5.99 10.76 9.61
CA PRO A 14 -7.36 11.27 9.42
C PRO A 14 -7.60 11.90 8.04
N ASP A 15 -6.55 12.48 7.45
CA ASP A 15 -6.54 13.06 6.11
C ASP A 15 -6.43 12.01 4.98
N ARG A 16 -6.50 10.73 5.32
CA ARG A 16 -6.39 9.57 4.42
C ARG A 16 -5.05 9.43 3.71
N GLU A 17 -4.00 10.02 4.28
CA GLU A 17 -2.63 9.85 3.79
C GLU A 17 -1.95 8.65 4.45
N PHE A 18 -1.01 8.04 3.74
CA PHE A 18 -0.15 7.01 4.30
C PHE A 18 1.07 7.63 4.98
N ASP A 19 1.12 7.55 6.31
CA ASP A 19 2.24 7.98 7.15
C ASP A 19 3.22 6.81 7.34
N PHE A 20 4.33 6.88 6.61
CA PHE A 20 5.38 5.86 6.55
C PHE A 20 6.24 5.83 7.82
N PHE A 21 6.52 4.62 8.32
CA PHE A 21 7.43 4.39 9.44
C PHE A 21 8.76 3.78 8.99
N PHE A 22 8.73 2.57 8.43
CA PHE A 22 9.92 1.86 7.94
C PHE A 22 9.50 0.77 6.95
N ASN A 23 10.44 0.15 6.26
CA ASN A 23 10.22 -0.98 5.37
C ASN A 23 10.87 -2.26 5.93
N ILE A 24 10.09 -3.35 6.01
CA ILE A 24 10.51 -4.61 6.64
C ILE A 24 11.57 -5.37 5.86
N TYR A 25 11.75 -5.11 4.57
CA TYR A 25 12.74 -5.80 3.72
C TYR A 25 14.09 -5.09 3.69
N LEU A 26 14.17 -3.90 4.28
CA LEU A 26 15.36 -3.07 4.26
C LEU A 26 16.06 -3.11 5.63
N PRO A 27 17.40 -3.15 5.66
CA PRO A 27 18.18 -2.97 6.87
C PRO A 27 17.82 -1.69 7.64
N ALA A 28 18.09 -1.66 8.95
CA ALA A 28 17.85 -0.49 9.80
C ALA A 28 18.61 0.75 9.30
N ASP A 29 19.86 0.56 8.88
CA ASP A 29 20.77 1.57 8.36
C ASP A 29 20.52 1.93 6.88
N HIS A 30 19.60 1.22 6.22
CA HIS A 30 19.25 1.53 4.84
C HIS A 30 18.66 2.95 4.75
N PRO A 31 19.01 3.78 3.73
CA PRO A 31 18.58 5.18 3.66
C PRO A 31 17.06 5.42 3.71
N ILE A 32 16.25 4.44 3.31
CA ILE A 32 14.78 4.50 3.41
C ILE A 32 14.31 4.40 4.87
N ASN A 33 14.93 3.53 5.66
CA ASN A 33 14.62 3.37 7.08
C ASN A 33 15.31 4.43 7.93
N GLY A 34 16.52 4.85 7.54
CA GLY A 34 17.24 5.96 8.17
C GLY A 34 17.54 5.75 9.65
N GLY A 35 17.60 4.50 10.12
CA GLY A 35 17.74 4.14 11.52
C GLY A 35 16.47 4.34 12.38
N ASP A 36 15.36 4.79 11.79
CA ASP A 36 14.09 5.06 12.48
C ASP A 36 13.23 3.78 12.53
N VAL A 37 13.75 2.75 13.21
CA VAL A 37 13.14 1.43 13.36
C VAL A 37 13.08 1.00 14.83
N PRO A 38 12.20 0.03 15.19
CA PRO A 38 12.21 -0.59 16.51
C PRO A 38 13.58 -1.15 16.90
N GLY A 39 13.93 -1.11 18.19
CA GLY A 39 15.25 -1.53 18.67
C GLY A 39 15.57 -3.02 18.46
N ASP A 40 14.54 -3.86 18.34
CA ASP A 40 14.62 -5.30 18.06
C ASP A 40 14.42 -5.63 16.57
N PHE A 41 14.43 -4.61 15.70
CA PHE A 41 14.15 -4.78 14.28
C PHE A 41 15.20 -5.65 13.58
N SER A 42 14.71 -6.66 12.87
CA SER A 42 15.50 -7.50 11.97
C SER A 42 14.77 -7.62 10.63
N PRO A 43 15.41 -7.32 9.49
CA PRO A 43 14.73 -7.36 8.20
C PRO A 43 14.17 -8.76 7.88
N LEU A 44 12.97 -8.79 7.29
CA LEU A 44 12.43 -10.01 6.69
C LEU A 44 13.23 -10.36 5.44
N GLU A 45 13.44 -11.66 5.19
CA GLU A 45 14.07 -12.13 3.97
C GLU A 45 13.36 -11.55 2.73
N PRO A 46 14.11 -10.99 1.76
CA PRO A 46 13.53 -10.43 0.54
C PRO A 46 12.64 -11.43 -0.19
N TYR A 47 11.50 -10.97 -0.66
CA TYR A 47 10.68 -11.74 -1.59
C TYR A 47 11.39 -11.86 -2.94
N THR A 48 11.18 -12.99 -3.61
CA THR A 48 11.70 -13.23 -4.96
C THR A 48 10.68 -12.83 -6.01
N GLN A 49 11.09 -12.70 -7.28
CA GLN A 49 10.13 -12.45 -8.37
C GLN A 49 9.04 -13.52 -8.48
N LYS A 50 9.30 -14.75 -8.01
CA LYS A 50 8.32 -15.84 -8.01
C LYS A 50 7.20 -15.63 -6.99
N ASP A 51 7.41 -14.75 -6.02
CA ASP A 51 6.43 -14.43 -4.97
C ASP A 51 5.55 -13.23 -5.37
N ILE A 52 5.86 -12.56 -6.49
CA ILE A 52 5.17 -11.36 -6.98
C ILE A 52 4.26 -11.72 -8.14
N PHE A 53 2.96 -11.47 -7.96
CA PHE A 53 2.02 -11.35 -9.05
C PHE A 53 2.22 -10.01 -9.75
N HIS A 54 2.47 -10.09 -11.06
CA HIS A 54 2.54 -8.95 -11.96
C HIS A 54 1.31 -8.94 -12.87
N THR A 55 0.63 -7.81 -12.94
CA THR A 55 -0.34 -7.55 -14.01
C THR A 55 -0.14 -6.15 -14.52
N ASP A 56 -0.05 -6.06 -15.84
CA ASP A 56 -0.06 -4.80 -16.55
C ASP A 56 -1.48 -4.61 -17.08
N PHE A 57 -2.04 -3.43 -16.80
CA PHE A 57 -3.29 -2.99 -17.40
C PHE A 57 -2.97 -2.16 -18.65
N GLU A 58 -3.72 -2.38 -19.73
CA GLU A 58 -3.54 -1.69 -21.00
C GLU A 58 -4.08 -0.24 -20.93
N PRO A 59 -3.61 0.68 -21.80
CA PRO A 59 -4.19 2.01 -21.93
C PRO A 59 -5.71 1.97 -22.15
N GLY A 60 -6.48 2.55 -21.22
CA GLY A 60 -7.94 2.55 -21.26
C GLY A 60 -8.61 1.58 -20.28
N ASP A 61 -7.84 0.75 -19.59
CA ASP A 61 -8.32 0.00 -18.43
C ASP A 61 -8.70 0.93 -17.28
N HIS A 62 -9.66 0.50 -16.47
CA HIS A 62 -10.17 1.24 -15.31
C HIS A 62 -10.09 0.38 -14.05
N VAL A 63 -9.64 0.99 -12.96
CA VAL A 63 -9.72 0.40 -11.62
C VAL A 63 -10.87 1.09 -10.90
N SER A 64 -11.89 0.30 -10.54
CA SER A 64 -13.06 0.80 -9.84
C SER A 64 -13.19 0.14 -8.48
N SER A 65 -13.78 0.86 -7.53
CA SER A 65 -14.16 0.26 -6.24
C SER A 65 -15.15 -0.91 -6.44
N PRO A 66 -15.21 -1.88 -5.52
CA PRO A 66 -16.19 -2.98 -5.60
C PRO A 66 -17.66 -2.52 -5.66
N SER A 67 -17.93 -1.28 -5.23
CA SER A 67 -19.23 -0.62 -5.30
C SER A 67 -19.58 -0.02 -6.67
N ALA A 68 -18.64 -0.01 -7.61
CA ALA A 68 -18.86 0.52 -8.94
C ALA A 68 -19.52 -0.54 -9.83
N HIS A 69 -20.75 -0.28 -10.25
CA HIS A 69 -21.42 -1.10 -11.25
C HIS A 69 -20.97 -0.68 -12.64
N LYS A 70 -20.34 -1.59 -13.39
CA LYS A 70 -20.01 -1.40 -14.81
C LYS A 70 -21.30 -1.46 -15.63
N LEU A 71 -21.62 -0.38 -16.35
CA LEU A 71 -22.61 -0.40 -17.41
C LEU A 71 -21.85 -0.25 -18.73
N ASP A 72 -21.75 -1.33 -19.52
CA ASP A 72 -21.23 -1.24 -20.89
C ASP A 72 -22.28 -0.51 -21.74
N LEU A 73 -22.02 0.77 -22.03
CA LEU A 73 -22.73 1.51 -23.05
C LEU A 73 -21.70 2.17 -23.98
N GLU A 74 -21.88 1.96 -25.27
CA GLU A 74 -21.11 2.62 -26.32
C GLU A 74 -21.28 4.14 -26.20
N SER A 75 -20.28 4.82 -25.60
CA SER A 75 -20.08 6.28 -25.47
C SER A 75 -20.98 7.09 -24.51
N PRO A 76 -20.55 8.35 -24.18
CA PRO A 76 -19.65 8.70 -23.08
C PRO A 76 -20.28 8.50 -21.69
N LEU A 77 -19.45 8.07 -20.74
CA LEU A 77 -19.77 7.76 -19.34
C LEU A 77 -20.73 8.79 -18.70
N LYS A 78 -21.96 8.38 -18.39
CA LYS A 78 -22.86 9.11 -17.50
C LYS A 78 -22.88 8.43 -16.12
N TYR A 79 -22.60 9.25 -15.12
CA TYR A 79 -22.27 8.95 -13.72
C TYR A 79 -23.23 7.98 -13.00
N VAL A 80 -22.70 7.20 -12.05
CA VAL A 80 -23.47 6.39 -11.08
C VAL A 80 -23.12 6.83 -9.66
N ASN A 81 -24.17 7.20 -8.92
CA ASN A 81 -24.32 7.43 -7.47
C ASN A 81 -23.14 8.13 -6.70
N PRO A 82 -23.32 9.39 -6.26
CA PRO A 82 -22.23 10.25 -5.77
C PRO A 82 -21.74 9.97 -4.33
N SER A 83 -22.20 8.92 -3.65
CA SER A 83 -21.85 8.81 -2.22
C SER A 83 -20.46 8.25 -1.95
N ILE A 84 -19.95 7.25 -2.68
CA ILE A 84 -18.57 6.74 -2.53
C ILE A 84 -18.16 5.97 -3.80
N CYS A 85 -17.68 6.67 -4.83
CA CYS A 85 -17.05 6.03 -5.99
C CYS A 85 -15.88 6.90 -6.45
N ALA A 86 -14.68 6.31 -6.49
CA ALA A 86 -13.54 6.90 -7.17
C ALA A 86 -13.28 6.02 -8.39
N ILE A 87 -13.39 6.59 -9.59
CA ILE A 87 -13.01 5.93 -10.83
C ILE A 87 -11.62 6.46 -11.18
N LEU A 88 -10.62 5.57 -11.16
CA LEU A 88 -9.29 5.90 -11.60
C LEU A 88 -9.19 5.56 -13.09
N VAL A 89 -9.08 6.61 -13.93
CA VAL A 89 -8.84 6.44 -15.36
C VAL A 89 -7.33 6.38 -15.59
N LEU A 90 -6.87 5.31 -16.24
CA LEU A 90 -5.46 4.97 -16.43
C LEU A 90 -5.08 5.10 -17.91
N PRO A 91 -4.82 6.32 -18.41
CA PRO A 91 -4.57 6.55 -19.83
C PRO A 91 -3.28 5.88 -20.35
N HIS A 92 -2.38 5.47 -19.46
CA HIS A 92 -1.13 4.77 -19.80
C HIS A 92 -0.95 3.44 -19.03
N GLY A 93 -2.05 2.87 -18.54
CA GLY A 93 -2.01 1.59 -17.81
C GLY A 93 -1.55 1.68 -16.35
N VAL A 94 -1.55 0.52 -15.67
CA VAL A 94 -1.04 0.33 -14.30
C VAL A 94 -0.11 -0.86 -14.26
N HIS A 95 1.01 -0.68 -13.55
CA HIS A 95 1.83 -1.78 -13.09
C HIS A 95 1.37 -2.19 -11.69
N LEU A 96 0.67 -3.31 -11.59
CA LEU A 96 0.35 -3.94 -10.32
C LEU A 96 1.52 -4.84 -9.91
N LYS A 97 2.01 -4.64 -8.68
CA LYS A 97 2.90 -5.58 -8.00
C LYS A 97 2.23 -6.00 -6.70
N LYS A 98 1.93 -7.28 -6.54
CA LYS A 98 1.33 -7.81 -5.31
C LYS A 98 2.01 -9.11 -4.92
N LEU A 99 2.25 -9.32 -3.63
CA LEU A 99 2.73 -10.61 -3.16
C LEU A 99 1.59 -11.64 -3.14
N GLU A 100 1.80 -12.81 -3.76
CA GLU A 100 0.82 -13.90 -3.76
C GLU A 100 0.82 -14.66 -2.44
N ASN A 101 2.01 -14.97 -1.93
CA ASN A 101 2.18 -15.68 -0.67
C ASN A 101 2.51 -14.71 0.47
N LEU A 102 1.47 -14.28 1.19
CA LEU A 102 1.59 -13.38 2.32
C LEU A 102 1.97 -14.08 3.63
N GLY A 103 2.07 -15.42 3.68
CA GLY A 103 2.22 -16.16 4.93
C GLY A 103 3.42 -15.70 5.76
N LYS A 104 4.61 -15.64 5.14
CA LYS A 104 5.84 -15.13 5.79
C LYS A 104 5.69 -13.70 6.30
N MET A 105 5.00 -12.86 5.53
CA MET A 105 4.78 -11.46 5.86
C MET A 105 3.80 -11.31 7.04
N GLN A 106 2.70 -12.08 7.04
CA GLN A 106 1.71 -12.09 8.11
C GLN A 106 2.28 -12.61 9.41
N GLU A 107 3.03 -13.72 9.37
CA GLU A 107 3.73 -14.27 10.54
C GLU A 107 4.77 -13.28 11.09
N TYR A 108 5.51 -12.61 10.21
CA TYR A 108 6.44 -11.58 10.62
C TYR A 108 5.73 -10.36 11.22
N PHE A 109 4.65 -9.87 10.61
CA PHE A 109 3.84 -8.78 11.17
C PHE A 109 3.30 -9.15 12.55
N ALA A 110 2.64 -10.31 12.68
CA ALA A 110 2.02 -10.74 13.93
C ALA A 110 3.04 -10.89 15.07
N ARG A 111 4.23 -11.44 14.79
CA ARG A 111 5.29 -11.59 15.79
C ARG A 111 5.87 -10.26 16.27
N ASN A 112 5.87 -9.23 15.42
CA ASN A 112 6.54 -7.95 15.72
C ASN A 112 5.58 -6.79 16.01
N ALA A 113 4.27 -6.94 15.71
CA ALA A 113 3.29 -5.85 15.81
C ALA A 113 3.29 -5.17 17.18
N GLU A 114 3.41 -5.94 18.27
CA GLU A 114 3.49 -5.39 19.61
C GLU A 114 4.69 -4.47 19.82
N SER A 115 5.89 -4.89 19.39
CA SER A 115 7.10 -4.04 19.49
C SER A 115 6.94 -2.79 18.63
N TRP A 116 6.29 -2.90 17.47
CA TRP A 116 6.03 -1.78 16.56
C TRP A 116 5.02 -0.78 17.14
N TYR A 117 3.96 -1.24 17.83
CA TYR A 117 3.05 -0.36 18.56
C TYR A 117 3.78 0.37 19.69
N ARG A 118 4.59 -0.34 20.48
CA ARG A 118 5.39 0.27 21.56
C ARG A 118 6.36 1.30 21.00
N TYR A 119 7.06 0.97 19.92
CA TYR A 119 7.96 1.88 19.22
C TYR A 119 7.23 3.14 18.74
N SER A 120 6.15 2.94 17.98
CA SER A 120 5.41 4.03 17.36
C SER A 120 4.77 4.96 18.39
N ASN A 121 4.25 4.42 19.50
CA ASN A 121 3.57 5.20 20.53
C ASN A 121 4.54 5.82 21.53
N ASN A 122 5.52 5.06 22.02
CA ASN A 122 6.38 5.49 23.12
C ASN A 122 7.63 6.23 22.64
N VAL A 123 8.15 5.89 21.45
CA VAL A 123 9.36 6.51 20.88
C VAL A 123 8.99 7.59 19.87
N ARG A 124 8.07 7.30 18.93
CA ARG A 124 7.65 8.27 17.89
C ARG A 124 6.44 9.13 18.25
N GLY A 125 5.80 8.90 19.40
CA GLY A 125 4.67 9.71 19.89
C GLY A 125 3.44 9.69 18.98
N ARG A 126 3.22 8.61 18.19
CA ARG A 126 2.18 8.57 17.14
C ARG A 126 0.77 8.34 17.67
N GLY A 127 0.59 7.81 18.88
CA GLY A 127 -0.74 7.60 19.48
C GLY A 127 -1.64 6.66 18.67
N LEU A 128 -1.07 5.59 18.11
CA LEU A 128 -1.81 4.56 17.36
C LEU A 128 -2.82 3.84 18.25
N ALA A 129 -4.06 3.80 17.77
CA ALA A 129 -5.08 2.88 18.26
C ALA A 129 -4.79 1.44 17.78
N ASN A 130 -5.32 0.45 18.51
CA ASN A 130 -5.24 -0.94 18.06
C ASN A 130 -5.93 -1.10 16.69
N GLY A 131 -5.28 -1.80 15.76
CA GLY A 131 -5.70 -1.96 14.37
C GLY A 131 -5.30 -0.82 13.43
N ALA A 132 -4.61 0.22 13.90
CA ALA A 132 -4.20 1.36 13.07
C ALA A 132 -2.84 1.17 12.35
N LEU A 133 -2.15 0.05 12.59
CA LEU A 133 -0.89 -0.29 11.94
C LEU A 133 -1.14 -1.11 10.68
N TYR A 134 -0.58 -0.65 9.56
CA TYR A 134 -0.73 -1.26 8.23
C TYR A 134 0.62 -1.71 7.69
N LEU A 135 0.60 -2.79 6.92
CA LEU A 135 1.73 -3.30 6.16
C LEU A 135 1.33 -3.42 4.70
N VAL A 136 2.12 -2.83 3.82
CA VAL A 136 1.87 -2.80 2.38
C VAL A 136 2.29 -4.12 1.74
N THR A 137 1.32 -4.83 1.19
CA THR A 137 1.50 -6.15 0.53
C THR A 137 1.56 -6.06 -0.99
N GLY A 138 1.18 -4.91 -1.55
CA GLY A 138 1.16 -4.65 -2.98
C GLY A 138 1.01 -3.17 -3.26
N CYS A 139 1.37 -2.76 -4.48
CA CYS A 139 1.14 -1.40 -4.95
C CYS A 139 0.79 -1.41 -6.44
N GLU A 140 -0.10 -0.48 -6.79
CA GLU A 140 -0.39 -0.10 -8.17
C GLU A 140 0.33 1.22 -8.44
N LYS A 141 1.12 1.26 -9.52
CA LYS A 141 1.83 2.47 -9.93
C LYS A 141 1.48 2.77 -11.37
N SER A 142 1.11 4.03 -11.63
CA SER A 142 0.89 4.55 -12.98
C SER A 142 1.75 5.81 -13.17
N PRO A 143 2.38 5.99 -14.35
CA PRO A 143 3.14 7.20 -14.66
C PRO A 143 2.27 8.46 -14.75
N SER A 144 0.96 8.29 -14.95
CA SER A 144 -0.01 9.38 -14.99
C SER A 144 -1.39 8.88 -14.58
N TRP A 145 -2.12 9.64 -13.78
CA TRP A 145 -3.49 9.33 -13.40
C TRP A 145 -4.37 10.55 -13.56
N GLY A 146 -5.65 10.32 -13.90
CA GLY A 146 -6.69 11.34 -13.89
C GLY A 146 -7.74 10.99 -12.83
N MET A 147 -8.18 11.99 -12.08
CA MET A 147 -9.32 11.88 -11.18
C MET A 147 -10.47 12.67 -11.77
N VAL A 148 -11.62 12.03 -11.91
CA VAL A 148 -12.89 12.68 -12.22
C VAL A 148 -13.74 12.55 -10.97
N SER A 149 -14.09 13.69 -10.36
CA SER A 149 -14.98 13.79 -9.19
C SER A 149 -16.33 14.35 -9.58
#